data_AF-A0A7S2CPH1-F1
#
_entry.id   AF-A0A7S2CPH1-F1
#
_cell.length_a   1.000
_cell.length_b   1.000
_cell.length_c   1.000
_cell.angle_alpha   90.00
_cell.angle_beta   90.00
_cell.angle_gamma   90.00
#
_symmetry.space_group_name_H-M   'P 1'
#
loop_
_entity.id
_entity.type
_entity.pdbx_description
1 polymer ?
#
loop_
_entity_poly.entity_id
_entity_poly.type
_entity_poly.pdbx_seq_one_letter_code
_entity_poly.pdbx_strand_id
1 'polypeptide(L)'
;KQEILSVLEKTYLAIFTLELVAKVLAYGFVGHRYAYLRDAWCQLDFAVVLLAWLPLIFPSMGNVSAIRSVRTLRPLRALKRVPGMPVLVGSILQSLPALGTVTGLASVFFLVFGIVGQHLFKGVLHFRCAEPGA
;
A
#
# COMPACT_ATOMS: atom_id res chain seq x y z
N LYS A 1 20.26 12.71 16.51
CA LYS A 1 19.84 12.25 15.14
C LYS A 1 18.31 12.06 15.04
N GLN A 2 17.64 11.45 16.03
CA GLN A 2 16.18 11.23 16.00
C GLN A 2 15.34 12.54 16.08
N GLU A 3 15.81 13.54 16.81
CA GLU A 3 15.16 14.86 16.88
C GLU A 3 15.09 15.57 15.52
N ILE A 4 16.16 15.52 14.73
CA ILE A 4 16.23 16.13 13.40
C ILE A 4 15.21 15.47 12.46
N LEU A 5 15.09 14.14 12.49
CA LEU A 5 14.12 13.41 11.68
C LEU A 5 12.68 13.79 12.06
N SER A 6 12.40 13.92 13.36
CA SER A 6 11.06 14.27 13.86
C SER A 6 10.64 15.70 13.48
N VAL A 7 11.55 16.66 13.56
CA VAL A 7 11.30 18.04 13.11
C VAL A 7 11.06 18.08 11.60
N LEU A 8 11.91 17.42 10.83
CA LEU A 8 11.82 17.38 9.38
C LEU A 8 10.51 16.73 8.91
N GLU A 9 10.08 15.66 9.58
CA GLU A 9 8.80 14.99 9.31
C GLU A 9 7.59 15.89 9.52
N LYS A 10 7.57 16.67 10.60
CA LYS A 10 6.49 17.64 10.89
C LYS A 10 6.47 18.77 9.86
N THR A 11 7.63 19.30 9.49
CA THR A 11 7.74 20.36 8.47
C THR A 11 7.25 19.89 7.11
N TYR A 12 7.65 18.68 6.69
CA TYR A 12 7.15 18.11 5.44
C TYR A 12 5.65 17.82 5.48
N LEU A 13 5.12 17.32 6.60
CA LEU A 13 3.68 17.13 6.77
C LEU A 13 2.92 18.45 6.53
N ALA A 14 3.38 19.54 7.14
CA ALA A 14 2.75 20.87 7.01
C ALA A 14 2.75 21.38 5.57
N ILE A 15 3.89 21.25 4.86
CA ILE A 15 4.00 21.67 3.46
C ILE A 15 3.04 20.86 2.57
N PHE A 16 2.97 19.54 2.76
CA PHE A 16 2.09 18.69 1.96
C PHE A 16 0.61 18.88 2.29
N THR A 17 0.27 19.18 3.54
CA THR A 17 -1.11 19.55 3.88
C THR A 17 -1.53 20.84 3.21
N LEU A 18 -0.63 21.82 3.11
CA LEU A 18 -0.89 23.07 2.40
C LEU A 18 -1.03 22.85 0.89
N GLU A 19 -0.14 22.03 0.30
CA GLU A 19 -0.21 21.66 -1.11
C GLU A 19 -1.53 20.93 -1.44
N LEU A 20 -1.97 20.03 -0.57
CA LEU A 20 -3.23 19.31 -0.70
C LEU A 20 -4.43 20.27 -0.61
N VAL A 21 -4.46 21.15 0.38
CA VAL A 21 -5.53 22.15 0.53
C VAL A 21 -5.58 23.07 -0.70
N ALA A 22 -4.42 23.54 -1.19
CA ALA A 22 -4.36 24.37 -2.39
C ALA A 22 -4.89 23.62 -3.63
N LYS A 23 -4.55 22.35 -3.82
CA LYS A 23 -5.08 21.51 -4.92
C LYS A 23 -6.59 21.28 -4.79
N VAL A 24 -7.08 21.03 -3.59
CA VAL A 24 -8.51 20.84 -3.33
C VAL A 24 -9.31 22.10 -3.62
N LEU A 25 -8.77 23.27 -3.27
CA LEU A 25 -9.38 24.57 -3.60
C LEU A 25 -9.34 24.87 -5.10
N ALA A 26 -8.25 24.50 -5.80
CA ALA A 26 -8.08 24.74 -7.22
C ALA A 26 -8.92 23.81 -8.13
N TYR A 27 -9.00 22.51 -7.80
CA TYR A 27 -9.73 21.51 -8.61
C TYR A 27 -11.19 21.33 -8.18
N GLY A 28 -11.58 21.80 -7.00
CA GLY A 28 -12.91 21.64 -6.43
C GLY A 28 -13.15 20.23 -5.83
N PHE A 29 -14.00 20.16 -4.80
CA PHE A 29 -14.16 18.95 -3.98
C PHE A 29 -14.92 17.82 -4.72
N VAL A 30 -16.06 18.13 -5.37
CA VAL A 30 -16.96 17.09 -5.93
C VAL A 30 -17.70 17.51 -7.22
N GLY A 31 -17.74 18.80 -7.59
CA GLY A 31 -18.71 19.31 -8.58
C GLY A 31 -18.28 19.47 -10.06
N HIS A 32 -16.98 19.44 -10.40
CA HIS A 32 -16.51 19.76 -11.76
C HIS A 32 -15.93 18.54 -12.50
N ARG A 33 -15.91 18.62 -13.85
CA ARG A 33 -15.42 17.57 -14.78
C ARG A 33 -13.95 17.16 -14.56
N TYR A 34 -13.19 17.93 -13.79
CA TYR A 34 -11.82 17.66 -13.33
C TYR A 34 -11.75 17.39 -11.81
N ALA A 35 -12.80 16.78 -11.24
CA ALA A 35 -12.88 16.52 -9.80
C ALA A 35 -11.63 15.80 -9.27
N TYR A 36 -11.11 16.32 -8.16
CA TYR A 36 -9.91 15.84 -7.47
C TYR A 36 -9.94 14.32 -7.21
N LEU A 37 -11.12 13.75 -7.00
CA LEU A 37 -11.31 12.33 -6.73
C LEU A 37 -11.22 11.42 -7.96
N ARG A 38 -11.10 11.92 -9.19
CA ARG A 38 -10.97 11.07 -10.39
C ARG A 38 -9.52 10.78 -10.78
N ASP A 39 -8.58 11.58 -10.29
CA ASP A 39 -7.16 11.41 -10.57
C ASP A 39 -6.48 10.55 -9.47
N ALA A 40 -5.93 9.41 -9.87
CA ALA A 40 -5.25 8.48 -8.97
C ALA A 40 -4.06 9.14 -8.24
N TRP A 41 -3.42 10.13 -8.86
CA TRP A 41 -2.31 10.87 -8.26
C TRP A 41 -2.74 11.84 -7.17
N CYS A 42 -3.97 12.34 -7.25
CA CYS A 42 -4.59 13.17 -6.22
C CYS A 42 -5.13 12.30 -5.07
N GLN A 43 -5.73 11.14 -5.38
CA GLN A 43 -6.15 10.17 -4.37
C GLN A 43 -4.96 9.65 -3.53
N LEU A 44 -3.82 9.34 -4.17
CA LEU A 44 -2.60 8.92 -3.48
C LEU A 44 -2.05 10.04 -2.56
N ASP A 45 -2.08 11.29 -3.03
CA ASP A 45 -1.68 12.47 -2.24
C ASP A 45 -2.51 12.59 -0.95
N PHE A 46 -3.83 12.46 -1.09
CA PHE A 46 -4.77 12.47 0.03
C PHE A 46 -4.56 11.31 0.99
N ALA A 47 -4.44 10.09 0.49
CA ALA A 47 -4.17 8.91 1.31
C ALA A 47 -2.87 9.07 2.11
N VAL A 48 -1.82 9.60 1.49
CA VAL A 48 -0.54 9.85 2.15
C VAL A 48 -0.65 10.88 3.28
N VAL A 49 -1.34 12.00 3.06
CA VAL A 49 -1.53 13.03 4.09
C VAL A 49 -2.36 12.45 5.24
N LEU A 50 -3.47 11.77 4.94
CA LEU A 50 -4.34 11.14 5.94
C LEU A 50 -3.56 10.12 6.79
N LEU A 51 -2.81 9.24 6.15
CA LEU A 51 -1.95 8.24 6.80
C LEU A 51 -0.86 8.88 7.66
N ALA A 52 -0.34 10.04 7.27
CA ALA A 52 0.66 10.75 8.05
C ALA A 52 0.07 11.46 9.28
N TRP A 53 -1.21 11.83 9.26
CA TRP A 53 -1.94 12.38 10.41
C TRP A 53 -2.43 11.30 11.40
N LEU A 54 -2.75 10.10 10.90
CA LEU A 54 -3.24 8.97 11.71
C LEU A 54 -2.43 8.69 13.00
N PRO A 55 -1.08 8.62 12.98
CA PRO A 55 -0.27 8.44 14.21
C PRO A 55 -0.36 9.60 15.20
N LEU A 56 -0.64 10.83 14.75
CA LEU A 56 -0.74 11.99 15.63
C LEU A 56 -2.12 12.08 16.30
N ILE A 57 -3.18 11.70 15.58
CA ILE A 57 -4.56 11.76 16.08
C ILE A 57 -4.86 10.58 17.01
N PHE A 58 -4.32 9.40 16.73
CA PHE A 58 -4.58 8.19 17.51
C PHE A 58 -3.30 7.60 18.14
N PRO A 59 -2.71 8.28 19.14
CA PRO A 59 -1.52 7.77 19.83
C PRO A 59 -1.82 6.53 20.70
N SER A 60 -3.09 6.30 21.04
CA SER A 60 -3.53 5.25 21.98
C SER A 60 -4.10 3.99 21.30
N MET A 61 -4.10 3.90 19.96
CA MET A 61 -4.50 2.65 19.31
C MET A 61 -3.40 1.59 19.54
N GLY A 62 -3.73 0.56 20.33
CA GLY A 62 -2.79 -0.46 20.83
C GLY A 62 -2.04 -1.28 19.77
N ASN A 63 -2.29 -1.06 18.47
CA ASN A 63 -1.57 -1.69 17.38
C ASN A 63 -0.41 -0.81 16.85
N VAL A 64 0.60 -0.63 17.69
CA VAL A 64 1.81 0.16 17.40
C VAL A 64 2.59 -0.34 16.17
N SER A 65 2.40 -1.59 15.75
CA SER A 65 3.02 -2.17 14.55
C SER A 65 2.40 -1.67 13.26
N ALA A 66 1.06 -1.58 13.18
CA ALA A 66 0.38 -1.06 12.00
C ALA A 66 0.68 0.45 11.80
N ILE A 67 0.72 1.21 12.89
CA ILE A 67 1.08 2.63 12.83
C ILE A 67 2.54 2.83 12.37
N ARG A 68 3.42 1.87 12.67
CA ARG A 68 4.81 1.87 12.21
C ARG A 68 4.94 1.56 10.72
N SER A 69 4.16 0.61 10.19
CA SER A 69 4.16 0.31 8.75
C SER A 69 3.61 1.46 7.91
N VAL A 70 2.69 2.26 8.46
CA VAL A 70 2.24 3.49 7.78
C VAL A 70 3.39 4.47 7.53
N ARG A 71 4.40 4.52 8.41
CA ARG A 71 5.59 5.34 8.20
C ARG A 71 6.46 4.82 7.05
N THR A 72 6.42 3.52 6.74
CA THR A 72 7.19 2.92 5.63
C THR A 72 6.54 3.16 4.27
N LEU A 73 5.34 3.73 4.20
CA LEU A 73 4.70 4.18 2.95
C LEU A 73 5.22 5.54 2.46
N ARG A 74 5.94 6.29 3.29
CA ARG A 74 6.54 7.59 2.93
C ARG A 74 7.46 7.59 1.70
N PRO A 75 8.21 6.53 1.36
CA PRO A 75 8.96 6.42 0.11
C PRO A 75 8.07 6.41 -1.14
N LEU A 76 6.79 6.01 -1.06
CA LEU A 76 5.85 6.18 -2.17
C LEU A 76 5.72 7.65 -2.61
N ARG A 77 5.98 8.60 -1.70
CA ARG A 77 6.00 10.03 -2.02
C ARG A 77 7.17 10.42 -2.94
N ALA A 78 8.29 9.70 -2.85
CA ALA A 78 9.44 9.95 -3.71
C ALA A 78 9.13 9.61 -5.18
N LEU A 79 8.24 8.63 -5.43
CA LEU A 79 7.80 8.29 -6.78
C LEU A 79 7.08 9.45 -7.50
N LYS A 80 6.39 10.33 -6.77
CA LYS A 80 5.72 11.49 -7.37
C LYS A 80 6.68 12.65 -7.71
N ARG A 81 7.81 12.75 -7.00
CA ARG A 81 8.81 13.82 -7.22
C ARG A 81 9.68 13.57 -8.44
N VAL A 82 9.84 12.32 -8.86
CA VAL A 82 10.65 11.98 -10.03
C VAL A 82 9.80 12.18 -11.29
N PRO A 83 10.20 13.11 -12.19
CA PRO A 83 9.48 13.30 -13.45
C PRO A 83 9.51 12.01 -14.27
N GLY A 84 8.35 11.59 -14.80
CA GLY A 84 8.20 10.38 -15.63
C GLY A 84 7.79 9.09 -14.90
N MET A 85 8.07 8.95 -13.60
CA MET A 85 7.58 7.83 -12.77
C MET A 85 6.06 7.63 -12.80
N PRO A 86 5.22 8.70 -12.73
CA PRO A 86 3.78 8.51 -12.73
C PRO A 86 3.23 7.90 -14.03
N VAL A 87 3.86 8.18 -15.17
CA VAL A 87 3.49 7.61 -16.46
C VAL A 87 3.82 6.12 -16.50
N LEU A 88 5.00 5.74 -15.99
CA LEU A 88 5.41 4.33 -15.92
C LEU A 88 4.46 3.50 -15.04
N VAL A 89 4.12 4.02 -13.85
CA VAL A 89 3.16 3.35 -12.94
C VAL A 89 1.78 3.25 -13.59
N GLY A 90 1.33 4.31 -14.28
CA GLY A 90 0.08 4.29 -15.05
C GLY A 90 0.07 3.18 -16.11
N SER A 91 1.14 3.06 -16.90
CA SER A 91 1.27 2.02 -17.93
C SER A 91 1.29 0.59 -17.34
N ILE A 92 1.91 0.40 -16.18
CA ILE A 92 1.90 -0.89 -15.47
C ILE A 92 0.50 -1.20 -14.98
N LEU A 93 -0.17 -0.25 -14.32
CA LEU A 93 -1.53 -0.44 -13.83
C LEU A 93 -2.52 -0.70 -14.98
N GLN A 94 -2.29 -0.11 -16.15
CA GLN A 94 -3.09 -0.34 -17.35
C GLN A 94 -2.87 -1.71 -17.98
N SER A 95 -1.69 -2.32 -17.82
CA SER A 95 -1.42 -3.69 -18.31
C SER A 95 -1.88 -4.79 -17.35
N LEU A 96 -2.02 -4.50 -16.05
CA LEU A 96 -2.58 -5.43 -15.06
C LEU A 96 -3.93 -6.05 -15.45
N PRO A 97 -4.97 -5.30 -15.90
CA PRO A 97 -6.24 -5.90 -16.29
C PRO A 97 -6.10 -6.85 -17.48
N ALA A 98 -5.16 -6.60 -18.41
CA ALA A 98 -4.89 -7.53 -19.51
C ALA A 98 -4.28 -8.85 -19.02
N LEU A 99 -3.42 -8.80 -18.00
CA LEU A 99 -2.85 -9.98 -17.34
C LEU A 99 -3.86 -10.75 -16.47
N GLY A 100 -4.96 -10.12 -16.07
CA GLY A 100 -5.95 -10.71 -15.16
C GLY A 100 -6.55 -12.02 -15.66
N THR A 101 -6.73 -12.16 -16.99
CA THR A 101 -7.23 -13.40 -17.59
C THR A 101 -6.24 -14.56 -17.42
N VAL A 102 -4.96 -14.31 -17.66
CA VAL A 102 -3.87 -15.29 -17.51
C VAL A 102 -3.67 -15.65 -16.04
N THR A 103 -3.68 -14.66 -15.14
CA THR A 103 -3.60 -14.91 -13.69
C THR A 103 -4.80 -15.72 -13.18
N GLY A 104 -6.00 -15.47 -13.71
CA GLY A 104 -7.20 -16.25 -13.40
C GLY A 104 -7.07 -17.71 -13.83
N LEU A 105 -6.55 -17.98 -15.03
CA LEU A 105 -6.29 -19.34 -15.47
C LEU A 105 -5.22 -20.03 -14.61
N ALA A 106 -4.13 -19.31 -14.30
CA ALA A 106 -3.04 -19.82 -13.46
C ALA A 106 -3.51 -20.13 -12.03
N SER A 107 -4.40 -19.31 -11.45
CA SER A 107 -4.93 -19.57 -10.12
C SER A 107 -5.79 -20.83 -10.07
N VAL A 108 -6.63 -21.08 -11.08
CA VAL A 108 -7.39 -22.33 -11.20
C VAL A 108 -6.46 -23.53 -11.30
N PHE A 109 -5.41 -23.43 -12.13
CA PHE A 109 -4.39 -24.48 -12.23
C PHE A 109 -3.74 -24.76 -10.88
N PHE A 110 -3.24 -23.74 -10.18
CA PHE A 110 -2.64 -23.90 -8.85
C PHE A 110 -3.62 -24.45 -7.81
N LEU A 111 -4.92 -24.12 -7.91
CA LEU A 111 -5.94 -24.67 -7.01
C LEU A 111 -6.13 -26.17 -7.21
N VAL A 112 -6.19 -26.67 -8.45
CA VAL A 112 -6.32 -28.11 -8.72
C VAL A 112 -5.12 -28.87 -8.14
N PHE A 113 -3.89 -28.40 -8.42
CA PHE A 113 -2.69 -29.02 -7.84
C PHE A 113 -2.61 -28.86 -6.33
N GLY A 114 -3.12 -27.75 -5.78
CA GLY A 114 -3.23 -27.54 -4.34
C GLY A 114 -4.13 -28.58 -3.68
N ILE A 115 -5.32 -28.85 -4.24
CA ILE A 115 -6.26 -29.85 -3.72
C ILE A 115 -5.64 -31.26 -3.81
N VAL A 116 -5.09 -31.62 -4.97
CA VAL A 116 -4.43 -32.92 -5.17
C VAL A 116 -3.26 -33.09 -4.19
N GLY A 117 -2.43 -32.06 -4.03
CA GLY A 117 -1.30 -32.06 -3.09
C GLY A 117 -1.75 -32.19 -1.64
N GLN A 118 -2.82 -31.51 -1.23
CA GLN A 118 -3.39 -31.66 0.10
C GLN A 118 -3.92 -33.08 0.35
N HIS A 119 -4.51 -33.74 -0.65
CA HIS A 119 -4.97 -35.13 -0.50
C HIS A 119 -3.82 -36.15 -0.46
N LEU A 120 -2.76 -35.95 -1.25
CA LEU A 120 -1.64 -36.88 -1.34
C LEU A 120 -0.66 -36.76 -0.16
N PHE A 121 -0.43 -35.53 0.32
CA PHE A 121 0.58 -35.26 1.35
C PHE A 121 -0.01 -34.95 2.74
N LYS A 122 -1.31 -35.21 2.94
CA LYS A 122 -1.95 -35.01 4.24
C LYS A 122 -1.26 -35.88 5.31
N GLY A 123 -0.62 -35.25 6.29
CA GLY A 123 -0.02 -35.94 7.44
C GLY A 123 1.32 -36.63 7.17
N VAL A 124 1.74 -36.80 5.91
CA VAL A 124 3.03 -37.43 5.55
C VAL A 124 4.23 -36.62 6.07
N LEU A 125 4.13 -35.28 6.11
CA LEU A 125 5.21 -34.44 6.63
C LEU A 125 5.29 -34.36 8.18
N HIS A 126 4.40 -35.05 8.90
CA HIS A 126 4.41 -35.05 10.37
C HIS A 126 5.32 -36.13 10.97
N PHE A 127 5.76 -37.12 10.19
CA PHE A 127 6.63 -38.18 10.69
C PHE A 127 7.98 -37.62 11.14
N ARG A 128 8.29 -37.82 12.42
CA ARG A 128 9.58 -37.49 13.04
C ARG A 128 10.14 -38.78 13.64
N CYS A 129 11.45 -38.94 13.60
CA CYS A 129 12.09 -40.02 14.35
C CYS A 129 11.87 -39.77 15.84
N ALA A 130 11.28 -40.75 16.53
CA ALA A 130 11.14 -40.76 17.98
C ALA A 130 12.02 -41.88 18.55
N GLU A 131 12.61 -41.63 19.71
CA GLU A 131 13.36 -42.65 20.43
C GLU A 131 12.40 -43.77 20.88
N PRO A 132 12.77 -45.05 20.74
CA PRO A 132 11.90 -46.15 21.15
C PRO A 132 11.74 -46.14 22.67
N GLY A 133 10.56 -45.69 23.16
CA GLY A 133 10.19 -45.72 24.58
C GLY A 133 9.73 -44.39 25.21
N ALA A 134 9.57 -43.31 24.43
CA ALA A 134 8.93 -42.08 24.88
C ALA A 134 7.41 -42.07 24.59
#